data_AF-A0A8T7CMM5-F1
#
_entry.id   AF-A0A8T7CMM5-F1
#
_cell.length_a   1.000
_cell.length_b   1.000
_cell.length_c   1.000
_cell.angle_alpha   90.00
_cell.angle_beta   90.00
_cell.angle_gamma   90.00
#
_symmetry.space_group_name_H-M   'P 1'
#
loop_
_entity.id
_entity.type
_entity.pdbx_description
1 polymer ?
#
loop_
_entity_poly.entity_id
_entity_poly.type
_entity_poly.pdbx_seq_one_letter_code
_entity_poly.pdbx_strand_id
1 'polypeptide(L)'
;METSDVIIVGGGPAGSTCARQLRQQGFDVLILDKSQFPRNKVCAGWVTPEVMQSLDINLDDYARSRVLQPIRSFRTSRIGSPDVYTQYDDVVSYGIRRSEFDHYLLERSGVDCRMNEPVKSIVRDDKG
;
A
#
# COMPACT_ATOMS: atom_id res chain seq x y z
N MET A 1 -21.23 -4.58 21.77
CA MET A 1 -20.22 -3.70 21.14
C MET A 1 -19.09 -4.62 20.75
N GLU A 2 -18.72 -4.67 19.47
CA GLU A 2 -17.54 -5.45 19.07
C GLU A 2 -16.28 -4.68 19.49
N THR A 3 -15.24 -5.43 19.86
CA THR A 3 -14.01 -4.88 20.43
C THR A 3 -12.82 -5.56 19.78
N SER A 4 -11.79 -4.79 19.45
CA SER A 4 -10.47 -5.25 19.03
C SER A 4 -9.41 -4.45 19.77
N ASP A 5 -8.21 -5.01 19.93
CA ASP A 5 -7.09 -4.30 20.56
C ASP A 5 -6.71 -3.05 19.75
N VAL A 6 -6.78 -3.13 18.43
CA VAL A 6 -6.51 -2.01 17.52
C VAL A 6 -7.52 -1.95 16.38
N ILE A 7 -8.08 -0.77 16.14
CA ILE A 7 -8.88 -0.47 14.94
C ILE A 7 -8.09 0.47 14.03
N ILE A 8 -7.86 0.06 12.79
CA ILE A 8 -7.18 0.85 11.76
C ILE A 8 -8.21 1.40 10.78
N VAL A 9 -8.25 2.74 10.67
CA VAL A 9 -9.15 3.43 9.74
C VAL A 9 -8.44 3.64 8.39
N GLY A 10 -8.74 2.78 7.43
CA GLY A 10 -8.24 2.80 6.05
C GLY A 10 -7.34 1.62 5.71
N GLY A 11 -7.75 0.82 4.72
CA GLY A 11 -7.05 -0.37 4.22
C GLY A 11 -6.07 -0.09 3.08
N GLY A 12 -5.52 1.12 3.01
CA GLY A 12 -4.45 1.45 2.04
C GLY A 12 -3.10 0.84 2.43
N PRO A 13 -2.03 1.09 1.66
CA PRO A 13 -0.71 0.49 1.91
C PRO A 13 -0.20 0.67 3.34
N ALA A 14 -0.32 1.88 3.89
CA ALA A 14 0.10 2.15 5.27
C ALA A 14 -0.74 1.38 6.29
N GLY A 15 -2.07 1.37 6.15
CA GLY A 15 -2.98 0.69 7.07
C GLY A 15 -2.81 -0.82 7.04
N SER A 16 -2.78 -1.43 5.85
CA SER A 16 -2.58 -2.87 5.69
C SER A 16 -1.21 -3.34 6.17
N THR A 17 -0.17 -2.53 5.94
CA THR A 17 1.19 -2.83 6.45
C THR A 17 1.25 -2.73 7.97
N CYS A 18 0.66 -1.68 8.56
CA CYS A 18 0.56 -1.52 10.01
C CYS A 18 -0.21 -2.69 10.64
N ALA A 19 -1.35 -3.05 10.05
CA ALA A 19 -2.18 -4.17 10.52
C ALA A 19 -1.41 -5.49 10.50
N ARG A 20 -0.67 -5.78 9.43
CA ARG A 20 0.18 -6.97 9.32
C ARG A 20 1.20 -7.02 10.45
N GLN A 21 1.90 -5.92 10.71
CA GLN A 21 2.91 -5.83 11.76
C GLN A 21 2.30 -6.04 13.14
N LEU A 22 1.18 -5.38 13.46
CA LEU A 22 0.47 -5.54 14.73
C LEU A 22 -0.04 -6.97 14.92
N ARG A 23 -0.63 -7.58 13.88
CA ARG A 23 -1.06 -8.97 13.91
C ARG A 23 0.11 -9.91 14.19
N GLN A 24 1.28 -9.68 13.60
CA GLN A 24 2.49 -10.48 13.86
C GLN A 24 2.98 -10.37 15.31
N GLN A 25 2.65 -9.28 16.01
CA GLN A 25 2.89 -9.11 17.44
C GLN A 25 1.78 -9.72 18.34
N GLY A 26 0.73 -10.30 17.75
CA GLY A 26 -0.33 -10.99 18.47
C GLY A 26 -1.54 -10.15 18.85
N PHE A 27 -1.66 -8.92 18.34
CA PHE A 27 -2.83 -8.07 18.58
C PHE A 27 -4.05 -8.53 17.76
N ASP A 28 -5.25 -8.41 18.34
CA ASP A 28 -6.50 -8.43 17.59
C ASP A 28 -6.69 -7.09 16.86
N VAL A 29 -6.71 -7.13 15.52
CA VAL A 29 -6.69 -5.95 14.67
C VAL A 29 -7.86 -6.00 13.69
N LEU A 30 -8.57 -4.89 13.59
CA LEU A 30 -9.65 -4.69 12.63
C LEU A 30 -9.33 -3.51 11.70
N ILE A 31 -9.42 -3.73 10.38
CA ILE A 31 -9.38 -2.65 9.39
C ILE A 31 -10.81 -2.26 9.01
N LEU A 32 -11.10 -0.95 9.04
CA LEU A 32 -12.31 -0.36 8.48
C LEU A 32 -11.94 0.51 7.27
N ASP A 33 -12.53 0.26 6.10
CA ASP A 33 -12.39 1.14 4.94
C ASP A 33 -13.75 1.48 4.33
N LYS A 34 -13.90 2.73 3.92
CA LYS A 34 -15.09 3.22 3.23
C LYS A 34 -15.24 2.69 1.79
N SER A 35 -14.20 2.11 1.22
CA SER A 35 -14.14 1.66 -0.17
C SER A 35 -14.15 0.13 -0.24
N GLN A 36 -14.78 -0.42 -1.27
CA GLN A 36 -14.62 -1.83 -1.65
C GLN A 36 -13.29 -2.05 -2.40
N PHE A 37 -12.56 -3.11 -2.06
CA PHE A 37 -11.33 -3.51 -2.76
C PHE A 37 -11.62 -4.70 -3.70
N PRO A 38 -10.86 -4.83 -4.81
CA PRO A 38 -9.88 -3.88 -5.34
C PRO A 38 -10.55 -2.56 -5.77
N ARG A 39 -9.88 -1.43 -5.51
CA ARG A 39 -10.44 -0.08 -5.77
C ARG A 39 -9.62 0.70 -6.79
N ASN A 40 -10.30 1.54 -7.57
CA ASN A 40 -9.61 2.47 -8.45
C ASN A 40 -8.94 3.59 -7.65
N LYS A 41 -7.65 3.81 -7.93
CA LYS A 41 -6.86 4.95 -7.42
C LYS A 41 -5.97 5.47 -8.54
N VAL A 42 -6.09 6.77 -8.82
CA VAL A 42 -5.58 7.40 -10.05
C VAL A 42 -4.08 7.75 -10.00
N CYS A 43 -3.44 7.76 -8.83
CA CYS A 43 -2.06 8.25 -8.66
C CYS A 43 -1.27 7.47 -7.59
N ALA A 44 0.06 7.54 -7.68
CA ALA A 44 1.09 6.88 -6.87
C ALA A 44 1.41 5.41 -7.20
N GLY A 45 1.40 5.05 -8.48
CA GLY A 45 1.87 3.74 -8.95
C GLY A 45 3.39 3.61 -9.00
N TRP A 46 4.15 4.35 -8.20
CA TRP A 46 5.61 4.37 -8.24
C TRP A 46 6.14 3.93 -6.88
N VAL A 47 6.83 2.79 -6.85
CA VAL A 47 7.47 2.25 -5.63
C VAL A 47 8.94 1.97 -5.92
N THR A 48 9.81 2.17 -4.93
CA THR A 48 11.24 1.89 -5.06
C THR A 48 11.55 0.43 -4.66
N PRO A 49 12.71 -0.12 -5.04
CA PRO A 49 13.14 -1.43 -4.57
C PRO A 49 13.17 -1.54 -3.04
N GLU A 50 13.55 -0.47 -2.33
CA GLU A 50 13.59 -0.43 -0.86
C GLU A 50 12.19 -0.57 -0.24
N VAL A 51 11.14 -0.04 -0.88
CA VAL A 51 9.76 -0.26 -0.44
C VAL A 51 9.38 -1.74 -0.57
N MET A 52 9.71 -2.37 -1.69
CA MET A 52 9.42 -3.80 -1.88
C MET A 52 10.19 -4.67 -0.88
N GLN A 53 11.47 -4.33 -0.61
CA GLN A 53 12.30 -5.02 0.38
C GLN A 53 11.79 -4.83 1.81
N SER A 54 11.47 -3.60 2.22
CA SER A 54 10.99 -3.30 3.58
C SER A 54 9.63 -3.93 3.88
N LEU A 55 8.82 -4.14 2.83
CA LEU A 55 7.58 -4.89 2.92
C LEU A 55 7.79 -6.42 2.78
N ASP A 56 9.01 -6.91 2.58
CA ASP A 56 9.32 -8.33 2.33
C ASP A 56 8.50 -8.91 1.15
N ILE A 57 8.40 -8.16 0.05
CA ILE A 57 7.69 -8.58 -1.15
C ILE A 57 8.66 -9.29 -2.09
N ASN A 58 8.40 -10.57 -2.36
CA ASN A 58 9.09 -11.28 -3.43
C ASN A 58 8.60 -10.74 -4.79
N LEU A 59 9.52 -10.15 -5.56
CA LEU A 59 9.19 -9.48 -6.82
C LEU A 59 8.68 -10.46 -7.88
N ASP A 60 9.28 -11.66 -7.97
CA ASP A 60 8.87 -12.68 -8.94
C ASP A 60 7.47 -13.19 -8.63
N ASP A 61 7.16 -13.44 -7.36
CA ASP A 61 5.82 -13.84 -6.93
C ASP A 61 4.78 -12.73 -7.15
N TYR A 62 5.14 -11.49 -6.83
CA TYR A 62 4.25 -10.35 -7.05
C TYR A 62 3.92 -10.20 -8.54
N ALA A 63 4.93 -10.26 -9.41
CA ALA A 63 4.81 -10.07 -10.86
C ALA A 63 4.07 -11.20 -11.60
N ARG A 64 3.86 -12.38 -10.98
CA ARG A 64 3.11 -13.50 -11.61
C ARG A 64 1.67 -13.14 -11.96
N SER A 65 1.04 -12.25 -11.19
CA SER A 65 -0.38 -11.92 -11.38
C SER A 65 -0.70 -10.43 -11.27
N ARG A 66 0.31 -9.57 -11.10
CA ARG A 66 0.16 -8.12 -10.91
C ARG A 66 1.18 -7.35 -11.72
N VAL A 67 0.87 -6.10 -12.05
CA VAL A 67 1.76 -5.23 -12.82
C VAL A 67 2.94 -4.80 -11.98
N LEU A 68 4.14 -5.10 -12.48
CA LEU A 68 5.41 -4.64 -11.93
C LEU A 68 6.33 -4.22 -13.08
N GLN A 69 6.26 -2.95 -13.45
CA GLN A 69 7.03 -2.38 -14.56
C GLN A 69 8.37 -1.84 -14.06
N PRO A 70 9.52 -2.45 -14.38
CA PRO A 70 10.81 -1.89 -13.99
C PRO A 70 11.09 -0.56 -14.69
N ILE A 71 11.70 0.37 -13.96
CA ILE A 71 12.12 1.70 -14.40
C ILE A 71 13.64 1.80 -14.23
N ARG A 72 14.34 2.09 -15.34
CA ARG A 72 15.81 2.21 -15.42
C ARG A 72 16.28 3.57 -15.95
N SER A 73 15.36 4.44 -16.30
CA SER A 73 15.69 5.74 -16.85
C SER A 73 14.60 6.76 -16.59
N PHE A 74 15.01 8.02 -16.51
CA PHE A 74 14.13 9.18 -16.45
C PHE A 74 14.52 10.18 -17.52
N ARG A 75 13.51 10.80 -18.11
CA ARG A 75 13.67 11.98 -18.95
C ARG A 75 13.05 13.16 -18.19
N THR A 76 13.89 14.13 -17.85
CA THR A 76 13.48 15.35 -17.17
C THR A 76 13.57 16.50 -18.17
N SER A 77 12.44 17.17 -18.39
CA SER A 77 12.33 18.26 -19.35
C SER A 77 11.96 19.55 -18.64
N ARG A 78 12.55 20.67 -19.08
CA ARG A 78 12.11 22.02 -18.70
C ARG A 78 11.69 22.75 -19.97
N ILE A 79 10.60 23.51 -19.90
CA ILE A 79 10.08 24.25 -21.06
C ILE A 79 11.18 25.17 -21.60
N GLY A 80 11.47 25.04 -22.89
CA GLY A 80 12.51 25.83 -23.57
C GLY A 80 13.96 25.40 -23.27
N SER A 81 14.18 24.31 -22.52
CA SER A 81 15.50 23.73 -22.28
C SER A 81 15.64 22.37 -22.96
N PRO A 82 16.88 21.92 -23.27
CA PRO A 82 17.12 20.54 -23.65
C PRO A 82 16.68 19.57 -22.55
N ASP A 83 16.24 18.40 -22.98
CA ASP A 83 15.91 17.30 -22.08
C ASP A 83 17.17 16.74 -21.42
N VAL A 84 17.03 16.38 -20.14
CA VAL A 84 18.05 15.61 -19.41
C VAL A 84 17.60 14.16 -19.36
N TYR A 85 18.41 13.28 -19.93
CA TYR A 85 18.20 11.84 -19.87
C TYR A 85 19.13 11.25 -18.81
N THR A 86 18.55 10.62 -17.80
CA THR A 86 19.28 9.87 -16.79
C THR A 86 19.03 8.39 -17.01
N GLN A 87 20.09 7.62 -17.22
CA GLN A 87 20.04 6.17 -17.36
C GLN A 87 20.81 5.54 -16.20
N TYR A 88 20.26 4.47 -15.66
CA TYR A 88 20.87 3.66 -14.60
C TYR A 88 21.13 2.25 -15.12
N ASP A 89 22.17 1.62 -14.58
CA ASP A 89 22.51 0.23 -14.90
C ASP A 89 21.47 -0.75 -14.32
N ASP A 90 20.95 -0.42 -13.13
CA ASP A 90 19.99 -1.22 -12.38
C ASP A 90 18.56 -0.64 -12.39
N VAL A 91 17.60 -1.45 -11.93
CA VAL A 91 16.23 -0.99 -11.68
C VAL A 91 16.22 -0.08 -10.47
N VAL A 92 15.84 1.19 -10.69
CA VAL A 92 15.74 2.19 -9.63
C VAL A 92 14.32 2.36 -9.10
N SER A 93 13.33 1.79 -9.79
CA SER A 93 11.93 1.81 -9.37
C SER A 93 11.02 0.89 -10.16
N TYR A 94 9.80 0.75 -9.65
CA TYR A 94 8.72 0.00 -10.28
C TYR A 94 7.47 0.85 -10.46
N GLY A 95 6.89 0.74 -11.66
CA GLY A 95 5.51 1.09 -11.94
C GLY A 95 4.57 -0.04 -11.52
N ILE A 96 3.59 0.25 -10.69
CA ILE A 96 2.57 -0.69 -10.19
C ILE A 96 1.16 -0.12 -10.41
N ARG A 97 0.16 -1.01 -10.45
CA ARG A 97 -1.24 -0.57 -10.36
C ARG A 97 -1.65 -0.51 -8.89
N ARG A 98 -2.10 0.67 -8.44
CA ARG A 98 -2.54 0.88 -7.05
C ARG A 98 -3.72 -0.01 -6.65
N SER A 99 -4.64 -0.31 -7.58
CA SER A 99 -5.74 -1.23 -7.33
C SER A 99 -5.25 -2.63 -6.93
N GLU A 100 -4.18 -3.10 -7.56
CA GLU A 100 -3.57 -4.41 -7.34
C GLU A 100 -2.69 -4.40 -6.09
N PHE A 101 -1.83 -3.39 -5.93
CA PHE A 101 -0.92 -3.29 -4.80
C PHE A 101 -1.64 -3.07 -3.46
N ASP A 102 -2.60 -2.14 -3.42
CA ASP A 102 -3.40 -1.90 -2.21
C ASP A 102 -4.16 -3.17 -1.81
N HIS A 103 -4.76 -3.87 -2.78
CA HIS A 103 -5.51 -5.10 -2.52
C HIS A 103 -4.60 -6.25 -2.06
N TYR A 104 -3.46 -6.44 -2.74
CA TYR A 104 -2.45 -7.41 -2.35
C TYR A 104 -1.98 -7.18 -0.91
N LEU A 105 -1.68 -5.94 -0.52
CA LEU A 105 -1.27 -5.63 0.86
C LEU A 105 -2.41 -5.86 1.86
N LEU A 106 -3.64 -5.53 1.50
CA LEU A 106 -4.82 -5.78 2.35
C LEU A 106 -5.01 -7.28 2.58
N GLU A 107 -5.00 -8.11 1.54
CA GLU A 107 -5.09 -9.57 1.68
C GLU A 107 -3.92 -10.13 2.50
N ARG A 108 -2.70 -9.65 2.21
CA ARG A 108 -1.48 -10.07 2.90
C ARG A 108 -1.46 -9.64 4.37
N SER A 109 -2.27 -8.67 4.79
CA SER A 109 -2.37 -8.27 6.19
C SER A 109 -2.88 -9.41 7.08
N GLY A 110 -3.77 -10.25 6.54
CA GLY A 110 -4.35 -11.40 7.23
C GLY A 110 -5.24 -11.05 8.42
N VAL A 111 -5.63 -9.77 8.57
CA VAL A 111 -6.53 -9.31 9.64
C VAL A 111 -7.98 -9.22 9.14
N ASP A 112 -8.91 -9.11 10.09
CA ASP A 112 -10.31 -8.85 9.74
C ASP A 112 -10.46 -7.46 9.10
N CYS A 113 -11.19 -7.41 8.00
CA CYS A 113 -11.34 -6.22 7.17
C CYS A 113 -12.81 -6.00 6.85
N ARG A 114 -13.33 -4.81 7.17
CA ARG A 114 -14.70 -4.41 6.82
C ARG A 114 -14.70 -3.27 5.82
N MET A 115 -15.25 -3.58 4.65
CA MET A 115 -15.31 -2.67 3.53
C MET A 115 -16.67 -1.98 3.47
N ASN A 116 -16.73 -0.80 2.85
CA ASN A 116 -17.92 0.06 2.81
C ASN A 116 -18.37 0.53 4.21
N GLU A 117 -17.45 0.59 5.18
CA GLU A 117 -17.69 1.07 6.53
C GLU A 117 -16.96 2.39 6.79
N PRO A 118 -17.56 3.55 6.46
CA PRO A 118 -16.95 4.84 6.75
C PRO A 118 -17.02 5.14 8.25
N VAL A 119 -15.86 5.35 8.86
CA VAL A 119 -15.78 5.90 10.22
C VAL A 119 -16.21 7.37 10.20
N LYS A 120 -17.27 7.69 10.93
CA LYS A 120 -17.88 9.05 10.97
C LYS A 120 -17.41 9.88 12.14
N SER A 121 -17.13 9.24 13.27
CA SER A 121 -16.66 9.88 14.50
C SER A 121 -15.80 8.91 15.30
N ILE A 122 -14.88 9.47 16.07
CA ILE A 122 -14.07 8.75 17.06
C ILE A 122 -14.25 9.51 18.36
N VAL A 123 -14.69 8.82 19.40
CA VAL A 123 -14.90 9.40 20.73
C VAL A 123 -13.97 8.66 21.68
N ARG A 124 -13.17 9.42 22.40
CA ARG A 124 -12.33 8.88 23.46
C ARG A 124 -13.18 8.65 24.70
N ASP A 125 -13.14 7.45 25.26
CA ASP A 125 -13.80 7.20 26.55
C ASP A 125 -12.89 7.66 27.72
N ASP A 126 -13.44 7.62 28.93
CA ASP A 126 -12.71 8.04 30.12
C ASP A 126 -11.59 7.08 30.54
N LYS A 127 -11.43 5.94 29.84
CA LYS A 127 -10.49 4.86 30.21
C LYS A 127 -9.16 4.94 29.47
N GLY A 128 -9.03 5.82 28.48
CA GLY A 128 -7.74 6.15 27.84
C GLY A 128 -7.67 5.78 26.39
#